data_AF-E4WW18-F1
#
_entry.id   AF-E4WW18-F1
#
_cell.length_a   1.000
_cell.length_b   1.000
_cell.length_c   1.000
_cell.angle_alpha   90.00
_cell.angle_beta   90.00
_cell.angle_gamma   90.00
#
_symmetry.space_group_name_H-M   'P 1'
#
loop_
_entity.id
_entity.type
_entity.pdbx_description
1 polymer ?
#
loop_
_entity_poly.entity_id
_entity_poly.type
_entity_poly.pdbx_seq_one_letter_code
_entity_poly.pdbx_strand_id
1 'polypeptide(L)'
;MMENFWLSQGLDLRMLGYKVYPTAKNCGFIEIVKNSVTLRQVQVGNNQKERCLHDWLAGQRNNKFELIDNFTRSCSAYSVATYILGLGDRHNDNIMLTRRGHMFHIDFNKAFGHYQKIGGVINRDRAPFVLSDDMVLVINHGATMETGRKFPAFVLRCTEAYNIARHHWREIISMIMVSAPMNMTALKEGGNEVQVVFENLSPTIDDIAAQEMFFNRVKKSITSVSTRINFFMHTFAQLFQTGGWDGVKPLPDPMKYTVQEVGRPIDFEIEGFEMQFRPQKMYLYRLRVRWPNRMSFILRSWIEFTQIRSVIEKYQIERGGELVPVLGKAELSARDDRESVAIARKSAIFDFLQFANAEAQVRDHPATITFLYEDERRPPAPVKSNSIPNSSRQGMIKYQMLFEMQSSQSYCVKLLVKNCFDLPSIEGRAPESYVKVYIRDESGNNIKNTKQKTTTEYSHNPVFNKVFYYDLEDIPSFMEKKIEISVWNYSGISASNFMIGRVLLPLKEASEGYLELLSP
;
A
#
# COMPACT_ATOMS: atom_id res chain seq x y z
N MET A 1 8.57 -13.83 19.58
CA MET A 1 8.43 -12.46 20.14
C MET A 1 7.83 -11.50 19.11
N MET A 2 8.55 -11.13 18.05
CA MET A 2 8.01 -10.21 17.01
C MET A 2 6.69 -10.69 16.40
N GLU A 3 6.55 -12.00 16.14
CA GLU A 3 5.28 -12.60 15.69
C GLU A 3 4.11 -12.28 16.63
N ASN A 4 4.31 -12.36 17.95
CA ASN A 4 3.26 -12.05 18.92
C ASN A 4 2.91 -10.57 18.90
N PHE A 5 3.87 -9.67 18.67
CA PHE A 5 3.59 -8.24 18.52
C PHE A 5 2.67 -8.00 17.33
N TRP A 6 2.99 -8.59 16.16
CA TRP A 6 2.16 -8.45 14.97
C TRP A 6 0.76 -9.06 15.16
N LEU A 7 0.67 -10.28 15.70
CA LEU A 7 -0.62 -10.93 15.98
C LEU A 7 -1.48 -10.13 16.97
N SER A 8 -0.87 -9.50 17.98
CA SER A 8 -1.60 -8.66 18.95
C SER A 8 -2.26 -7.43 18.31
N GLN A 9 -1.75 -6.99 17.16
CA GLN A 9 -2.28 -5.88 16.37
C GLN A 9 -3.12 -6.37 15.17
N GLY A 10 -3.46 -7.67 15.11
CA GLY A 10 -4.24 -8.25 14.02
C GLY A 10 -3.46 -8.50 12.73
N LEU A 11 -2.14 -8.30 12.73
CA LEU A 11 -1.27 -8.49 11.58
C LEU A 11 -0.68 -9.91 11.58
N ASP A 12 -1.39 -10.87 11.00
CA ASP A 12 -0.86 -12.22 10.81
C ASP A 12 0.11 -12.29 9.62
N LEU A 13 1.40 -12.33 9.92
CA LEU A 13 2.48 -12.43 8.93
C LEU A 13 2.96 -13.87 8.68
N ARG A 14 2.32 -14.89 9.27
CA ARG A 14 2.67 -16.30 9.00
C ARG A 14 4.16 -16.62 9.18
N MET A 15 4.79 -15.98 10.17
CA MET A 15 6.20 -16.20 10.49
C MET A 15 6.39 -17.65 10.97
N LEU A 16 7.45 -18.31 10.52
CA LEU A 16 7.73 -19.70 10.91
C LEU A 16 9.00 -19.73 11.77
N GLY A 17 8.83 -19.74 13.09
CA GLY A 17 9.91 -20.06 14.02
C GLY A 17 10.14 -21.56 14.13
N TYR A 18 11.39 -21.98 14.34
CA TYR A 18 11.75 -23.36 14.66
C TYR A 18 12.57 -23.40 15.94
N LYS A 19 12.47 -24.52 16.66
CA LYS A 19 13.09 -24.65 17.98
C LYS A 19 14.59 -24.95 17.87
N VAL A 20 15.36 -24.29 18.72
CA VAL A 20 16.79 -24.54 18.92
C VAL A 20 17.01 -24.79 20.40
N TYR A 21 17.60 -25.94 20.73
CA TYR A 21 17.83 -26.39 22.10
C TYR A 21 19.32 -26.61 22.33
N PRO A 22 20.05 -25.63 22.88
CA PRO A 22 21.43 -25.84 23.30
C PRO A 22 21.46 -26.82 24.49
N THR A 23 22.35 -27.81 24.44
CA THR A 23 22.46 -28.85 25.49
C THR A 23 23.81 -28.83 26.20
N ALA A 24 24.89 -28.46 25.49
CA ALA A 24 26.23 -28.30 26.04
C ALA A 24 27.03 -27.29 25.20
N LYS A 25 28.28 -27.03 25.58
CA LYS A 25 29.18 -26.17 24.81
C LYS A 25 29.34 -26.70 23.38
N ASN A 26 28.96 -25.90 22.39
CA ASN A 26 28.98 -26.26 20.97
C ASN A 26 28.12 -27.49 20.61
N CYS A 27 27.10 -27.83 21.43
CA CYS A 27 26.19 -28.94 21.18
C CYS A 27 24.74 -28.52 21.42
N GLY A 28 23.83 -29.04 20.60
CA GLY A 28 22.41 -28.80 20.73
C GLY A 28 21.60 -29.46 19.62
N PHE A 29 20.29 -29.29 19.69
CA PHE A 29 19.35 -29.78 18.69
C PHE A 29 18.69 -28.62 17.96
N ILE A 30 18.44 -28.81 16.67
CA ILE A 30 17.68 -27.88 15.84
C ILE A 30 16.48 -28.66 15.29
N GLU A 31 15.29 -28.09 15.42
CA GLU A 31 14.08 -28.66 14.87
C GLU A 31 14.16 -28.71 13.33
N ILE A 32 13.85 -29.87 12.76
CA ILE A 32 13.74 -30.04 11.31
C ILE A 32 12.35 -29.61 10.87
N VAL A 33 12.29 -28.49 10.14
CA VAL A 33 11.06 -28.05 9.47
C VAL A 33 10.81 -28.96 8.27
N LYS A 34 9.85 -29.88 8.40
CA LYS A 34 9.51 -30.86 7.36
C LYS A 34 9.07 -30.18 6.06
N ASN A 35 9.31 -30.86 4.93
CA ASN A 35 8.89 -30.40 3.59
C ASN A 35 9.39 -28.99 3.25
N SER A 36 10.61 -28.66 3.68
CA SER A 36 11.29 -27.42 3.35
C SER A 36 12.51 -27.69 2.48
N VAL A 37 12.86 -26.70 1.65
CA VAL A 37 14.04 -26.71 0.78
C VAL A 37 14.70 -25.33 0.84
N THR A 38 16.01 -25.25 0.60
CA THR A 38 16.67 -23.94 0.48
C THR A 38 16.29 -23.30 -0.85
N LEU A 39 16.30 -21.96 -0.92
CA LEU A 39 16.08 -21.27 -2.19
C LEU A 39 17.14 -21.64 -3.23
N ARG A 40 18.38 -21.94 -2.80
CA ARG A 40 19.43 -22.46 -3.69
C ARG A 40 19.04 -23.79 -4.33
N GLN A 41 18.45 -24.71 -3.57
CA GLN A 41 17.97 -25.99 -4.11
C GLN A 41 16.86 -25.78 -5.15
N VAL A 42 15.97 -24.83 -4.92
CA VAL A 42 14.91 -24.45 -5.89
C VAL A 42 15.51 -23.88 -7.18
N GLN A 43 16.55 -23.04 -7.07
CA GLN A 43 17.24 -22.45 -8.22
C GLN A 43 18.00 -23.47 -9.05
N VAL A 44 18.78 -24.34 -8.40
CA VAL A 44 19.58 -25.36 -9.08
C VAL A 44 18.69 -26.42 -9.74
N GLY A 45 17.62 -26.85 -9.06
CA GLY A 45 16.68 -27.84 -9.60
C GLY A 45 15.90 -27.37 -10.84
N ASN A 46 15.88 -26.07 -11.11
CA ASN A 46 15.18 -25.45 -12.23
C ASN A 46 16.13 -24.78 -13.26
N ASN A 47 17.40 -25.19 -13.30
CA ASN A 47 18.42 -24.68 -14.23
C ASN A 47 18.63 -23.15 -14.16
N GLN A 48 18.52 -22.53 -12.97
CA GLN A 48 18.73 -21.09 -12.76
C GLN A 48 17.82 -20.17 -13.62
N LYS A 49 16.66 -20.66 -14.07
CA LYS A 49 15.67 -19.81 -14.75
C LYS A 49 15.23 -18.65 -13.86
N GLU A 50 14.99 -17.49 -14.46
CA GLU A 50 14.57 -16.25 -13.77
C GLU A 50 13.26 -16.37 -12.95
N ARG A 51 12.45 -17.41 -13.19
CA ARG A 51 11.13 -17.66 -12.54
C ARG A 51 11.09 -18.90 -11.65
N CYS A 52 12.25 -19.45 -11.28
CA CYS A 52 12.32 -20.78 -10.67
C CYS A 52 11.54 -20.92 -9.36
N LEU A 53 11.47 -19.88 -8.54
CA LEU A 53 10.74 -19.87 -7.27
C LEU A 53 9.23 -19.82 -7.50
N HIS A 54 8.78 -18.95 -8.40
CA HIS A 54 7.38 -18.88 -8.81
C HIS A 54 6.91 -20.22 -9.38
N ASP A 55 7.68 -20.82 -10.28
CA ASP A 55 7.32 -22.07 -10.93
C ASP A 55 7.35 -23.26 -9.96
N TRP A 56 8.32 -23.29 -9.05
CA TRP A 56 8.38 -24.30 -8.00
C TRP A 56 7.17 -24.22 -7.04
N LEU A 57 6.75 -23.02 -6.66
CA LEU A 57 5.54 -22.82 -5.85
C LEU A 57 4.28 -23.21 -6.63
N ALA A 58 4.18 -22.83 -7.90
CA ALA A 58 3.06 -23.21 -8.76
C ALA A 58 2.94 -24.73 -8.98
N GLY A 59 4.06 -25.46 -8.90
CA GLY A 59 4.10 -26.92 -9.00
C GLY A 59 3.70 -27.67 -7.71
N GLN A 60 3.45 -26.98 -6.59
CA GLN A 60 2.98 -27.64 -5.37
C GLN A 60 1.50 -28.02 -5.47
N ARG A 61 1.10 -29.10 -4.78
CA ARG A 61 -0.29 -29.61 -4.80
C ARG A 61 -1.29 -28.73 -4.03
N ASN A 62 -0.82 -27.67 -3.39
CA ASN A 62 -1.60 -26.77 -2.55
C ASN A 62 -2.26 -25.65 -3.37
N ASN A 63 -3.21 -24.93 -2.76
CA ASN A 63 -3.87 -23.80 -3.40
C ASN A 63 -2.86 -22.68 -3.72
N LYS A 64 -2.74 -22.30 -5.00
CA LYS A 64 -1.79 -21.28 -5.47
C LYS A 64 -1.93 -19.93 -4.73
N PHE A 65 -3.15 -19.50 -4.41
CA PHE A 65 -3.38 -18.25 -3.70
C PHE A 65 -2.88 -18.32 -2.25
N GLU A 66 -3.13 -19.44 -1.55
CA GLU A 66 -2.64 -19.67 -0.18
C GLU A 66 -1.11 -19.72 -0.15
N LEU A 67 -0.48 -20.40 -1.12
CA LEU A 67 0.98 -20.48 -1.24
C LEU A 67 1.63 -19.10 -1.41
N ILE A 68 1.08 -18.29 -2.32
CA ILE A 68 1.60 -16.94 -2.58
C ILE A 68 1.33 -16.03 -1.38
N ASP A 69 0.18 -16.13 -0.73
CA ASP A 69 -0.14 -15.34 0.47
C ASP A 69 0.77 -15.70 1.64
N ASN A 70 0.96 -17.00 1.93
CA ASN A 70 1.91 -17.48 2.94
C ASN A 70 3.33 -16.99 2.63
N PHE A 71 3.76 -17.04 1.37
CA PHE A 71 5.06 -16.54 0.95
C PHE A 71 5.19 -15.04 1.19
N THR A 72 4.23 -14.25 0.70
CA THR A 72 4.26 -12.79 0.80
C THR A 72 4.25 -12.33 2.25
N ARG A 73 3.43 -12.94 3.10
CA ARG A 73 3.34 -12.63 4.54
C ARG A 73 4.62 -13.01 5.27
N SER A 74 5.08 -14.25 5.13
CA SER A 74 6.30 -14.71 5.81
C SER A 74 7.55 -13.98 5.31
N CYS A 75 7.60 -13.63 4.02
CA CYS A 75 8.63 -12.78 3.45
C CYS A 75 8.64 -11.38 4.07
N SER A 76 7.46 -10.78 4.31
CA SER A 76 7.37 -9.47 4.98
C SER A 76 7.84 -9.53 6.44
N ALA A 77 7.47 -10.57 7.18
CA ALA A 77 7.94 -10.80 8.55
C ALA A 77 9.47 -10.88 8.60
N TYR A 78 10.07 -11.75 7.78
CA TYR A 78 11.51 -11.93 7.80
C TYR A 78 12.27 -10.72 7.27
N SER A 79 11.76 -10.00 6.27
CA SER A 79 12.37 -8.74 5.79
C SER A 79 12.49 -7.69 6.90
N VAL A 80 11.46 -7.59 7.76
CA VAL A 80 11.47 -6.67 8.91
C VAL A 80 12.36 -7.20 10.03
N ALA A 81 12.23 -8.47 10.39
CA ALA A 81 12.98 -9.06 11.49
C ALA A 81 14.49 -9.09 11.22
N THR A 82 14.91 -9.41 9.99
CA THR A 82 16.34 -9.43 9.61
C THR A 82 16.94 -8.04 9.63
N TYR A 83 16.17 -7.03 9.21
CA TYR A 83 16.60 -5.64 9.28
C TYR A 83 16.78 -5.18 10.71
N ILE A 84 15.75 -5.33 11.55
CA ILE A 84 15.78 -4.89 12.95
C ILE A 84 16.97 -5.52 13.69
N LEU A 85 17.13 -6.84 13.56
CA LEU A 85 18.19 -7.59 14.23
C LEU A 85 19.56 -7.45 13.57
N GLY A 86 19.67 -6.78 12.42
CA GLY A 86 20.93 -6.64 11.68
C GLY A 86 21.55 -7.98 11.28
N LEU A 87 20.73 -8.89 10.74
CA LEU A 87 21.20 -10.21 10.30
C LEU A 87 21.99 -10.09 8.98
N GLY A 88 23.28 -10.45 9.02
CA GLY A 88 24.18 -10.45 7.87
C GLY A 88 24.19 -11.78 7.12
N ASP A 89 24.93 -11.84 6.00
CA ASP A 89 25.18 -13.07 5.23
C ASP A 89 23.89 -13.80 4.81
N ARG A 90 22.90 -13.01 4.36
CA ARG A 90 21.62 -13.55 3.86
C ARG A 90 21.75 -13.88 2.37
N HIS A 91 21.90 -15.16 2.06
CA HIS A 91 21.92 -15.68 0.70
C HIS A 91 20.96 -16.86 0.55
N ASN A 92 20.77 -17.36 -0.67
CA ASN A 92 19.74 -18.36 -0.99
C ASN A 92 19.94 -19.74 -0.31
N ASP A 93 21.11 -20.01 0.28
CA ASP A 93 21.32 -21.21 1.12
C ASP A 93 20.80 -21.02 2.55
N ASN A 94 20.76 -19.78 3.04
CA ASN A 94 20.32 -19.42 4.39
C ASN A 94 18.84 -19.03 4.44
N ILE A 95 18.13 -19.17 3.33
CA ILE A 95 16.70 -18.92 3.22
C ILE A 95 16.04 -20.21 2.74
N MET A 96 15.05 -20.66 3.49
CA MET A 96 14.28 -21.87 3.22
C MET A 96 12.83 -21.53 2.89
N LEU A 97 12.21 -22.43 2.15
CA LEU A 97 10.80 -22.35 1.76
C LEU A 97 10.13 -23.70 1.99
N THR A 98 9.00 -23.69 2.68
CA THR A 98 8.15 -24.87 2.85
C THR A 98 7.30 -25.10 1.61
N ARG A 99 6.90 -26.36 1.36
CA ARG A 99 5.90 -26.70 0.30
C ARG A 99 4.54 -26.03 0.50
N ARG A 100 4.27 -25.45 1.68
CA ARG A 100 3.07 -24.65 1.99
C ARG A 100 3.25 -23.15 1.74
N GLY A 101 4.40 -22.73 1.23
CA GLY A 101 4.66 -21.33 0.87
C GLY A 101 5.27 -20.48 2.00
N HIS A 102 5.48 -21.01 3.21
CA HIS A 102 6.15 -20.24 4.27
C HIS A 102 7.65 -20.13 4.01
N MET A 103 8.14 -18.90 3.85
CA MET A 103 9.55 -18.55 3.79
C MET A 103 10.10 -18.34 5.21
N PHE A 104 11.29 -18.86 5.49
CA PHE A 104 11.95 -18.64 6.76
C PHE A 104 13.48 -18.63 6.62
N HIS A 105 14.14 -17.92 7.52
CA HIS A 105 15.60 -17.81 7.53
C HIS A 105 16.19 -18.86 8.47
N ILE A 106 17.36 -19.38 8.11
CA ILE A 106 18.17 -20.28 8.94
C ILE A 106 19.58 -19.70 9.10
N ASP A 107 20.39 -20.32 9.94
CA ASP A 107 21.78 -19.92 10.22
C ASP A 107 21.91 -18.45 10.64
N PHE A 108 21.77 -18.17 11.94
CA PHE A 108 21.81 -16.83 12.52
C PHE A 108 23.18 -16.46 13.11
N ASN A 109 24.26 -17.08 12.62
CA ASN A 109 25.61 -16.90 13.17
C ASN A 109 26.16 -15.46 13.10
N LYS A 110 25.66 -14.63 12.17
CA LYS A 110 26.01 -13.22 11.97
C LYS A 110 24.78 -12.35 12.22
N ALA A 111 24.65 -11.89 13.45
CA ALA A 111 23.56 -11.02 13.90
C ALA A 111 24.10 -9.68 14.41
N PHE A 112 23.20 -8.73 14.67
CA PHE A 112 23.47 -7.46 15.34
C PHE A 112 24.51 -6.57 14.66
N GLY A 113 24.57 -6.60 13.32
CA GLY A 113 25.42 -5.71 12.54
C GLY A 113 26.85 -6.19 12.31
N HIS A 114 27.16 -7.44 12.64
CA HIS A 114 28.42 -8.11 12.30
C HIS A 114 28.50 -8.46 10.80
N TYR A 115 28.52 -7.44 9.95
CA TYR A 115 28.58 -7.58 8.48
C TYR A 115 30.01 -7.89 8.00
N GLN A 116 30.16 -8.73 6.98
CA GLN A 116 31.47 -8.90 6.33
C GLN A 116 31.87 -7.64 5.58
N LYS A 117 33.07 -7.12 5.85
CA LYS A 117 33.67 -5.99 5.14
C LYS A 117 34.58 -6.49 4.03
N ILE A 118 34.40 -6.00 2.80
CA ILE A 118 35.40 -6.13 1.73
C ILE A 118 36.46 -5.04 1.96
N GLY A 119 37.72 -5.46 2.05
CA GLY A 119 38.87 -4.55 2.21
C GLY A 119 38.87 -3.72 3.49
N GLY A 120 38.18 -4.15 4.56
CA GLY A 120 38.13 -3.46 5.85
C GLY A 120 37.30 -2.17 5.89
N VAL A 121 36.85 -1.65 4.73
CA VAL A 121 36.21 -0.33 4.61
C VAL A 121 34.77 -0.41 4.09
N ILE A 122 34.45 -1.41 3.27
CA ILE A 122 33.14 -1.50 2.60
C ILE A 122 32.34 -2.67 3.16
N ASN A 123 31.24 -2.38 3.88
CA ASN A 123 30.26 -3.42 4.23
C ASN A 123 29.74 -4.06 2.93
N ARG A 124 29.95 -5.37 2.77
CA ARG A 124 29.49 -6.17 1.61
C ARG A 124 27.96 -6.30 1.62
N ASP A 125 27.39 -6.40 2.81
CA ASP A 125 25.95 -6.47 3.06
C ASP A 125 25.38 -5.05 3.23
N ARG A 126 25.21 -4.32 2.11
CA ARG A 126 24.63 -2.95 2.14
C ARG A 126 23.10 -2.94 2.19
N ALA A 127 22.46 -4.07 1.90
CA ALA A 127 21.01 -4.17 1.82
C ALA A 127 20.42 -4.70 3.15
N PRO A 128 19.41 -4.02 3.72
CA PRO A 128 18.78 -4.36 5.00
C PRO A 128 18.07 -5.73 5.01
N PHE A 129 17.76 -6.27 3.82
CA PHE A 129 17.29 -7.63 3.54
C PHE A 129 17.51 -7.93 2.04
N VAL A 130 17.60 -9.20 1.64
CA VAL A 130 17.80 -9.59 0.22
C VAL A 130 16.45 -9.94 -0.40
N LEU A 131 16.02 -9.13 -1.36
CA LEU A 131 14.80 -9.35 -2.13
C LEU A 131 15.20 -9.60 -3.58
N SER A 132 15.18 -10.85 -4.02
CA SER A 132 15.54 -11.21 -5.39
C SER A 132 14.38 -10.96 -6.36
N ASP A 133 14.69 -10.76 -7.64
CA ASP A 133 13.68 -10.55 -8.69
C ASP A 133 12.64 -11.69 -8.77
N ASP A 134 13.07 -12.92 -8.48
CA ASP A 134 12.20 -14.09 -8.43
C ASP A 134 11.24 -14.06 -7.22
N MET A 135 11.66 -13.52 -6.08
CA MET A 135 10.75 -13.25 -4.95
C MET A 135 9.72 -12.17 -5.32
N VAL A 136 10.14 -11.14 -6.06
CA VAL A 136 9.23 -10.10 -6.55
C VAL A 136 8.20 -10.69 -7.51
N LEU A 137 8.61 -11.59 -8.40
CA LEU A 137 7.71 -12.33 -9.27
C LEU A 137 6.67 -13.11 -8.46
N VAL A 138 7.05 -13.82 -7.40
CA VAL A 138 6.10 -14.52 -6.53
C VAL A 138 5.10 -13.55 -5.88
N ILE A 139 5.59 -12.45 -5.28
CA ILE A 139 4.75 -11.42 -4.65
C ILE A 139 3.75 -10.83 -5.65
N ASN A 140 4.16 -10.66 -6.90
CA ASN A 140 3.33 -10.17 -8.00
C ASN A 140 2.57 -11.27 -8.75
N HIS A 141 2.46 -12.48 -8.19
CA HIS A 141 1.71 -13.60 -8.76
C HIS A 141 2.18 -14.01 -10.18
N GLY A 142 3.48 -13.92 -10.43
CA GLY A 142 4.14 -14.26 -11.69
C GLY A 142 4.35 -13.07 -12.64
N ALA A 143 3.85 -11.89 -12.28
CA ALA A 143 4.09 -10.66 -13.01
C ALA A 143 5.42 -10.02 -12.58
N THR A 144 6.13 -9.42 -13.53
CA THR A 144 7.38 -8.70 -13.25
C THR A 144 7.10 -7.45 -12.40
N MET A 145 8.15 -6.82 -11.88
CA MET A 145 8.02 -5.53 -11.17
C MET A 145 7.33 -4.44 -12.03
N GLU A 146 7.41 -4.53 -13.36
CA GLU A 146 6.78 -3.58 -14.31
C GLU A 146 5.27 -3.82 -14.50
N THR A 147 4.84 -5.08 -14.44
CA THR A 147 3.47 -5.48 -14.78
C THR A 147 2.64 -5.85 -13.56
N GLY A 148 3.31 -6.18 -12.46
CA GLY A 148 2.73 -6.59 -11.21
C GLY A 148 2.28 -5.42 -10.34
N ARG A 149 1.21 -5.65 -9.56
CA ARG A 149 0.52 -4.61 -8.77
C ARG A 149 0.48 -4.89 -7.28
N LYS A 150 1.08 -6.00 -6.83
CA LYS A 150 0.97 -6.50 -5.45
C LYS A 150 2.18 -6.15 -4.61
N PHE A 151 3.31 -5.90 -5.25
CA PHE A 151 4.53 -5.45 -4.59
C PHE A 151 4.36 -4.20 -3.70
N PRO A 152 3.59 -3.18 -4.11
CA PRO A 152 3.32 -2.04 -3.23
C PRO A 152 2.64 -2.40 -1.91
N ALA A 153 1.64 -3.29 -1.95
CA ALA A 153 0.97 -3.78 -0.76
C ALA A 153 1.89 -4.62 0.14
N PHE A 154 2.87 -5.32 -0.45
CA PHE A 154 3.94 -5.97 0.31
C PHE A 154 4.79 -4.94 1.06
N VAL A 155 5.23 -3.87 0.41
CA VAL A 155 6.07 -2.84 1.05
C VAL A 155 5.33 -2.17 2.20
N LEU A 156 4.05 -1.82 2.02
CA LEU A 156 3.20 -1.31 3.11
C LEU A 156 3.14 -2.27 4.30
N ARG A 157 2.90 -3.56 4.03
CA ARG A 157 2.86 -4.59 5.06
C ARG A 157 4.17 -4.65 5.85
N CYS A 158 5.31 -4.53 5.16
CA CYS A 158 6.61 -4.46 5.81
C CYS A 158 6.75 -3.18 6.66
N THR A 159 6.30 -2.02 6.17
CA THR A 159 6.36 -0.76 6.93
C THR A 159 5.44 -0.76 8.17
N GLU A 160 4.26 -1.39 8.07
CA GLU A 160 3.33 -1.57 9.18
C GLU A 160 3.92 -2.52 10.24
N ALA A 161 4.42 -3.68 9.80
CA ALA A 161 5.09 -4.64 10.65
C ALA A 161 6.32 -4.05 11.37
N TYR A 162 7.08 -3.20 10.66
CA TYR A 162 8.20 -2.46 11.23
C TYR A 162 7.76 -1.52 12.35
N ASN A 163 6.72 -0.70 12.14
CA ASN A 163 6.21 0.20 13.17
C ASN A 163 5.68 -0.54 14.40
N ILE A 164 4.94 -1.63 14.20
CA ILE A 164 4.46 -2.48 15.31
C ILE A 164 5.65 -2.98 16.13
N ALA A 165 6.66 -3.57 15.49
CA ALA A 165 7.85 -4.05 16.19
C ALA A 165 8.63 -2.90 16.87
N ARG A 166 8.70 -1.73 16.23
CA ARG A 166 9.33 -0.51 16.75
C ARG A 166 8.63 0.00 18.01
N HIS A 167 7.32 -0.06 18.13
CA HIS A 167 6.63 0.34 19.37
C HIS A 167 7.00 -0.55 20.56
N HIS A 168 7.39 -1.80 20.30
CA HIS A 168 7.90 -2.75 21.29
C HIS A 168 9.44 -2.77 21.38
N TRP A 169 10.11 -1.65 21.04
CA TRP A 169 11.57 -1.58 21.06
C TRP A 169 12.17 -1.88 22.44
N ARG A 170 11.48 -1.51 23.54
CA ARG A 170 11.98 -1.73 24.90
C ARG A 170 12.11 -3.23 25.18
N GLU A 171 11.08 -4.00 24.83
CA GLU A 171 11.04 -5.44 25.00
C GLU A 171 12.13 -6.13 24.16
N ILE A 172 12.32 -5.68 22.92
CA ILE A 172 13.38 -6.20 22.04
C ILE A 172 14.76 -5.92 22.64
N ILE A 173 15.03 -4.67 23.02
CA ILE A 173 16.32 -4.25 23.57
C ILE A 173 16.58 -4.92 24.92
N SER A 174 15.60 -4.97 25.82
CA SER A 174 15.74 -5.63 27.12
C SER A 174 16.11 -7.11 26.98
N MET A 175 15.49 -7.83 26.03
CA MET A 175 15.85 -9.23 25.77
C MET A 175 17.30 -9.40 25.30
N ILE A 176 17.77 -8.50 24.44
CA ILE A 176 19.17 -8.52 23.97
C ILE A 176 20.12 -8.21 25.13
N MET A 177 19.83 -7.18 25.93
CA MET A 177 20.63 -6.80 27.09
C MET A 177 20.74 -7.93 28.12
N VAL A 178 19.65 -8.64 28.42
CA VAL A 178 19.66 -9.80 29.33
C VAL A 178 20.48 -10.96 28.76
N SER A 179 20.61 -11.08 27.44
CA SER A 179 21.44 -12.09 26.79
C SER A 179 22.93 -11.75 26.72
N ALA A 180 23.33 -10.50 26.99
CA ALA A 180 24.73 -10.07 26.91
C ALA A 180 25.70 -10.88 27.79
N PRO A 181 25.37 -11.26 29.04
CA PRO A 181 26.25 -12.08 29.88
C PRO A 181 26.44 -13.52 29.39
N MET A 182 25.67 -13.98 28.40
CA MET A 182 25.70 -15.35 27.90
C MET A 182 26.92 -15.64 27.00
N ASN A 183 27.85 -14.69 26.83
CA ASN A 183 29.07 -14.82 26.03
C ASN A 183 28.82 -15.30 24.59
N MET A 184 27.65 -14.94 24.02
CA MET A 184 27.32 -15.23 22.63
C MET A 184 28.31 -14.51 21.72
N THR A 185 28.91 -15.22 20.76
CA THR A 185 29.87 -14.65 19.80
C THR A 185 29.34 -13.40 19.07
N ALA A 186 28.03 -13.32 18.86
CA ALA A 186 27.37 -12.18 18.23
C ALA A 186 27.20 -10.94 19.14
N LEU A 187 27.53 -10.99 20.44
CA LEU A 187 27.32 -9.91 21.42
C LEU A 187 28.61 -9.53 22.18
N LYS A 188 29.79 -9.92 21.67
CA LYS A 188 31.07 -9.82 22.40
C LYS A 188 31.73 -8.43 22.33
N GLU A 189 31.31 -7.53 21.45
CA GLU A 189 32.06 -6.30 21.18
C GLU A 189 31.43 -5.05 21.82
N GLY A 190 31.73 -4.81 23.10
CA GLY A 190 31.72 -3.46 23.69
C GLY A 190 30.38 -2.70 23.74
N GLY A 191 29.25 -3.35 23.48
CA GLY A 191 27.90 -2.77 23.59
C GLY A 191 27.38 -2.10 22.31
N ASN A 192 28.12 -2.17 21.20
CA ASN A 192 27.71 -1.56 19.93
C ASN A 192 26.54 -2.32 19.28
N GLU A 193 26.35 -3.61 19.59
CA GLU A 193 25.28 -4.44 19.02
C GLU A 193 23.88 -4.01 19.44
N VAL A 194 23.73 -3.63 20.71
CA VAL A 194 22.46 -3.08 21.23
C VAL A 194 22.17 -1.73 20.58
N GLN A 195 23.20 -0.91 20.39
CA GLN A 195 23.12 0.37 19.70
C GLN A 195 22.67 0.19 18.24
N VAL A 196 23.21 -0.80 17.52
CA VAL A 196 22.78 -1.13 16.15
C VAL A 196 21.29 -1.46 16.09
N VAL A 197 20.80 -2.31 17.00
CA VAL A 197 19.38 -2.67 17.01
C VAL A 197 18.50 -1.47 17.38
N PHE A 198 18.95 -0.64 18.33
CA PHE A 198 18.26 0.59 18.71
C PHE A 198 18.17 1.58 17.53
N GLU A 199 19.25 1.76 16.78
CA GLU A 199 19.30 2.60 15.58
C GLU A 199 18.41 2.03 14.47
N ASN A 200 18.44 0.71 14.24
CA ASN A 200 17.58 0.05 13.26
C ASN A 200 16.10 0.16 13.63
N LEU A 201 15.74 0.21 14.91
CA LEU A 201 14.38 0.44 15.38
C LEU A 201 13.98 1.91 15.31
N SER A 202 14.94 2.85 15.44
CA SER A 202 14.68 4.29 15.43
C SER A 202 13.45 4.69 16.28
N PRO A 203 13.45 4.42 17.60
CA PRO A 203 12.26 4.62 18.44
C PRO A 203 11.93 6.09 18.71
N THR A 204 12.83 7.03 18.40
CA THR A 204 12.69 8.46 18.70
C THR A 204 11.93 9.26 17.64
N ILE A 205 11.84 8.75 16.42
CA ILE A 205 11.10 9.40 15.32
C ILE A 205 9.65 8.95 15.33
N ASP A 206 8.71 9.74 14.83
CA ASP A 206 7.31 9.32 14.74
C ASP A 206 7.07 8.22 13.70
N ASP A 207 5.87 7.63 13.72
CA ASP A 207 5.51 6.49 12.89
C ASP A 207 5.57 6.78 11.38
N ILE A 208 5.35 8.02 10.95
CA ILE A 208 5.36 8.41 9.54
C ILE A 208 6.81 8.53 9.06
N ALA A 209 7.64 9.24 9.82
CA ALA A 209 9.07 9.32 9.56
C ALA A 209 9.74 7.93 9.56
N ALA A 210 9.31 7.06 10.48
CA ALA A 210 9.76 5.67 10.57
C ALA A 210 9.39 4.85 9.32
N GLN A 211 8.16 4.99 8.81
CA GLN A 211 7.72 4.34 7.56
C GLN A 211 8.52 4.81 6.35
N GLU A 212 8.73 6.12 6.20
CA GLU A 212 9.50 6.68 5.09
C GLU A 212 10.96 6.19 5.13
N MET A 213 11.57 6.20 6.32
CA MET A 213 12.92 5.68 6.52
C MET A 213 13.02 4.22 6.10
N PHE A 214 12.14 3.35 6.63
CA PHE A 214 12.17 1.92 6.33
C PHE A 214 11.84 1.62 4.87
N PHE A 215 10.94 2.39 4.26
CA PHE A 215 10.69 2.30 2.82
C PHE A 215 11.94 2.62 1.99
N ASN A 216 12.65 3.69 2.32
CA ASN A 216 13.89 4.04 1.63
C ASN A 216 14.97 2.96 1.78
N ARG A 217 14.92 2.19 2.89
CA ARG A 217 15.75 1.01 3.13
C ARG A 217 15.36 -0.15 2.21
N VAL A 218 14.06 -0.46 2.07
CA VAL A 218 13.51 -1.42 1.09
C VAL A 218 13.90 -1.03 -0.34
N LYS A 219 13.87 0.25 -0.70
CA LYS A 219 14.30 0.74 -2.02
C LYS A 219 15.77 0.40 -2.29
N LYS A 220 16.65 0.60 -1.31
CA LYS A 220 18.09 0.34 -1.46
C LYS A 220 18.42 -1.15 -1.61
N SER A 221 17.54 -2.07 -1.20
CA SER A 221 17.77 -3.51 -1.38
C SER A 221 17.45 -4.06 -2.76
N ILE A 222 16.75 -3.31 -3.63
CA ILE A 222 16.30 -3.75 -4.97
C ILE A 222 17.27 -3.22 -6.05
N THR A 223 18.57 -3.46 -5.87
CA THR A 223 19.70 -2.78 -6.56
C THR A 223 19.76 -2.86 -8.10
N SER A 224 18.86 -3.57 -8.79
CA SER A 224 18.95 -3.78 -10.26
C SER A 224 18.18 -2.76 -11.12
N VAL A 225 17.33 -1.89 -10.55
CA VAL A 225 16.40 -1.11 -11.39
C VAL A 225 16.23 0.36 -10.96
N SER A 226 17.29 1.14 -11.16
CA SER A 226 17.39 2.56 -10.77
C SER A 226 16.32 3.49 -11.37
N THR A 227 15.78 3.23 -12.57
CA THR A 227 14.79 4.11 -13.23
C THR A 227 13.33 3.78 -12.91
N ARG A 228 13.00 2.51 -12.61
CA ARG A 228 11.60 2.03 -12.47
C ARG A 228 11.07 2.13 -11.04
N ILE A 229 11.97 2.32 -10.07
CA ILE A 229 11.62 2.71 -8.71
C ILE A 229 11.06 4.13 -8.66
N ASN A 230 11.39 5.03 -9.60
CA ASN A 230 10.87 6.40 -9.60
C ASN A 230 9.34 6.47 -9.75
N PHE A 231 8.73 5.55 -10.50
CA PHE A 231 7.27 5.45 -10.61
C PHE A 231 6.63 5.03 -9.28
N PHE A 232 7.21 4.02 -8.62
CA PHE A 232 6.79 3.59 -7.29
C PHE A 232 7.02 4.67 -6.23
N MET A 233 8.09 5.47 -6.36
CA MET A 233 8.35 6.66 -5.53
C MET A 233 7.31 7.74 -5.75
N HIS A 234 6.85 7.97 -6.98
CA HIS A 234 5.76 8.92 -7.22
C HIS A 234 4.46 8.44 -6.58
N THR A 235 4.13 7.15 -6.69
CA THR A 235 2.97 6.56 -6.02
C THR A 235 3.11 6.59 -4.50
N PHE A 236 4.29 6.35 -3.95
CA PHE A 236 4.57 6.32 -2.52
C PHE A 236 4.71 7.72 -1.88
N ALA A 237 5.31 8.68 -2.59
CA ALA A 237 5.31 10.08 -2.20
C ALA A 237 3.89 10.66 -2.29
N GLN A 238 3.09 10.26 -3.29
CA GLN A 238 1.66 10.58 -3.32
C GLN A 238 0.93 9.93 -2.14
N LEU A 239 1.21 8.68 -1.79
CA LEU A 239 0.60 8.01 -0.63
C LEU A 239 0.82 8.73 0.71
N PHE A 240 2.02 9.28 0.92
CA PHE A 240 2.32 10.11 2.10
C PHE A 240 1.71 11.51 2.02
N GLN A 241 1.61 12.09 0.82
CA GLN A 241 0.95 13.39 0.62
C GLN A 241 -0.59 13.29 0.64
N THR A 242 -1.17 12.13 0.32
CA THR A 242 -2.63 11.91 0.20
C THR A 242 -3.23 11.03 1.30
N GLY A 243 -2.40 10.48 2.19
CA GLY A 243 -2.85 9.70 3.35
C GLY A 243 -3.60 8.41 3.00
N GLY A 244 -3.00 7.55 2.16
CA GLY A 244 -3.50 6.18 1.90
C GLY A 244 -3.83 5.80 0.44
N TRP A 245 -4.04 4.49 0.20
CA TRP A 245 -4.04 3.73 -1.07
C TRP A 245 -5.22 3.92 -2.02
N ASP A 246 -5.77 5.11 -2.00
CA ASP A 246 -7.22 5.21 -2.06
C ASP A 246 -7.73 6.08 -3.20
N GLY A 247 -6.80 6.75 -3.89
CA GLY A 247 -7.04 7.50 -5.12
C GLY A 247 -6.41 6.89 -6.38
N VAL A 248 -5.58 5.85 -6.26
CA VAL A 248 -4.92 5.24 -7.43
C VAL A 248 -5.62 3.92 -7.75
N LYS A 249 -6.66 3.98 -8.58
CA LYS A 249 -7.11 2.79 -9.31
C LYS A 249 -6.17 2.60 -10.50
N PRO A 250 -5.31 1.57 -10.53
CA PRO A 250 -4.60 1.26 -11.76
C PRO A 250 -5.62 0.90 -12.85
N LEU A 251 -5.30 1.23 -14.11
CA LEU A 251 -6.05 0.76 -15.30
C LEU A 251 -6.46 -0.71 -15.10
N PRO A 252 -7.67 -1.16 -15.50
CA PRO A 252 -7.94 -2.59 -15.71
C PRO A 252 -6.78 -3.24 -16.50
N ASP A 253 -6.55 -4.54 -16.32
CA ASP A 253 -5.49 -5.28 -17.03
C ASP A 253 -5.39 -4.78 -18.49
N PRO A 254 -4.31 -4.09 -18.90
CA PRO A 254 -4.26 -3.39 -20.19
C PRO A 254 -4.44 -4.36 -21.37
N MET A 255 -4.33 -5.66 -21.18
CA MET A 255 -4.61 -6.65 -22.22
C MET A 255 -5.95 -7.37 -22.03
N LYS A 256 -6.87 -6.81 -21.24
CA LYS A 256 -8.15 -7.45 -20.89
C LYS A 256 -9.08 -7.60 -22.09
N TYR A 257 -9.10 -6.62 -22.99
CA TYR A 257 -10.00 -6.61 -24.14
C TYR A 257 -9.25 -6.41 -25.44
N THR A 258 -9.67 -7.19 -26.44
CA THR A 258 -9.14 -7.12 -27.80
C THR A 258 -10.19 -6.63 -28.78
N VAL A 259 -9.76 -6.16 -29.96
CA VAL A 259 -10.66 -5.77 -31.06
C VAL A 259 -11.65 -6.89 -31.42
N GLN A 260 -11.24 -8.15 -31.28
CA GLN A 260 -12.08 -9.31 -31.58
C GLN A 260 -13.25 -9.46 -30.61
N GLU A 261 -13.04 -9.09 -29.34
CA GLU A 261 -14.05 -9.25 -28.28
C GLU A 261 -15.03 -8.09 -28.22
N VAL A 262 -14.57 -6.87 -28.48
CA VAL A 262 -15.37 -5.65 -28.24
C VAL A 262 -15.66 -4.81 -29.49
N GLY A 263 -15.07 -5.19 -30.63
CA GLY A 263 -15.15 -4.46 -31.88
C GLY A 263 -14.05 -3.41 -32.05
N ARG A 264 -13.82 -2.98 -33.29
CA ARG A 264 -12.85 -1.92 -33.60
C ARG A 264 -13.49 -0.54 -33.39
N PRO A 265 -12.91 0.36 -32.57
CA PRO A 265 -13.42 1.72 -32.45
C PRO A 265 -13.23 2.46 -33.79
N ILE A 266 -14.25 3.19 -34.22
CA ILE A 266 -14.22 4.05 -35.40
C ILE A 266 -13.33 5.26 -35.10
N ASP A 267 -13.67 5.98 -34.03
CA ASP A 267 -12.89 7.08 -33.48
C ASP A 267 -13.20 7.30 -32.00
N PHE A 268 -12.37 8.15 -31.37
CA PHE A 268 -12.57 8.60 -30.01
C PHE A 268 -12.00 10.00 -29.81
N GLU A 269 -12.68 10.81 -29.00
CA GLU A 269 -12.28 12.19 -28.72
C GLU A 269 -12.59 12.59 -27.29
N ILE A 270 -11.92 13.63 -26.82
CA ILE A 270 -12.20 14.26 -25.53
C ILE A 270 -13.30 15.31 -25.68
N GLU A 271 -14.44 15.12 -25.01
CA GLU A 271 -15.51 16.13 -25.00
C GLU A 271 -15.24 17.18 -23.91
N GLY A 272 -14.81 16.75 -22.74
CA GLY A 272 -14.62 17.62 -21.60
C GLY A 272 -13.98 16.93 -20.42
N PHE A 273 -14.11 17.55 -19.26
CA PHE A 273 -13.71 16.95 -18.00
C PHE A 273 -14.78 17.27 -16.95
N GLU A 274 -14.89 16.40 -15.98
CA GLU A 274 -15.76 16.56 -14.82
C GLU A 274 -14.93 16.44 -13.55
N MET A 275 -15.26 17.27 -12.58
CA MET A 275 -14.69 17.14 -11.25
C MET A 275 -15.42 16.01 -10.52
N GLN A 276 -14.69 14.97 -10.15
CA GLN A 276 -15.14 13.96 -9.20
C GLN A 276 -14.38 14.08 -7.88
N PHE A 277 -15.00 13.63 -6.79
CA PHE A 277 -14.39 13.65 -5.46
C PHE A 277 -14.20 12.22 -4.93
N ARG A 278 -13.02 11.63 -5.19
CA ARG A 278 -12.62 10.30 -4.71
C ARG A 278 -11.09 10.23 -4.51
N PRO A 279 -10.49 10.16 -3.30
CA PRO A 279 -10.79 10.75 -1.99
C PRO A 279 -10.44 12.26 -1.91
N GLN A 280 -9.84 12.83 -2.95
CA GLN A 280 -9.58 14.27 -3.12
C GLN A 280 -10.31 14.79 -4.38
N LYS A 281 -10.28 16.11 -4.59
CA LYS A 281 -10.78 16.73 -5.83
C LYS A 281 -9.89 16.26 -6.98
N MET A 282 -10.47 15.56 -7.93
CA MET A 282 -9.78 15.07 -9.12
C MET A 282 -10.62 15.37 -10.36
N TYR A 283 -9.95 15.71 -11.45
CA TYR A 283 -10.60 15.92 -12.74
C TYR A 283 -10.50 14.65 -13.58
N LEU A 284 -11.64 14.07 -13.93
CA LEU A 284 -11.75 12.98 -14.89
C LEU A 284 -12.11 13.55 -16.25
N TYR A 285 -11.48 13.03 -17.29
CA TYR A 285 -11.72 13.44 -18.67
C TYR A 285 -12.74 12.52 -19.30
N ARG A 286 -13.80 13.12 -19.84
CA ARG A 286 -14.88 12.41 -20.53
C ARG A 286 -14.48 12.21 -21.98
N LEU A 287 -14.37 10.95 -22.37
CA LEU A 287 -14.11 10.54 -23.73
C LEU A 287 -15.37 10.00 -24.37
N ARG A 288 -15.64 10.44 -25.58
CA ARG A 288 -16.64 9.86 -26.47
C ARG A 288 -15.94 8.86 -27.37
N VAL A 289 -16.41 7.61 -27.38
CA VAL A 289 -15.87 6.54 -28.21
C VAL A 289 -16.98 6.04 -29.13
N ARG A 290 -16.74 6.08 -30.45
CA ARG A 290 -17.68 5.60 -31.45
C ARG A 290 -17.26 4.19 -31.88
N TRP A 291 -18.16 3.24 -31.69
CA TRP A 291 -18.03 1.87 -32.17
C TRP A 291 -18.95 1.68 -33.39
N PRO A 292 -18.81 0.59 -34.16
CA PRO A 292 -19.65 0.34 -35.33
C PRO A 292 -21.15 0.31 -35.01
N ASN A 293 -21.52 -0.23 -33.84
CA ASN A 293 -22.91 -0.49 -33.48
C ASN A 293 -23.37 0.30 -32.24
N ARG A 294 -22.51 1.12 -31.64
CA ARG A 294 -22.84 1.88 -30.41
C ARG A 294 -21.91 3.06 -30.19
N MET A 295 -22.30 3.95 -29.31
CA MET A 295 -21.47 5.03 -28.81
C MET A 295 -21.38 4.90 -27.29
N SER A 296 -20.17 5.04 -26.74
CA SER A 296 -19.94 4.97 -25.29
C SER A 296 -19.24 6.23 -24.80
N PHE A 297 -19.53 6.59 -23.55
CA PHE A 297 -18.84 7.67 -22.85
C PHE A 297 -18.08 7.06 -21.68
N ILE A 298 -16.78 7.28 -21.64
CA ILE A 298 -15.91 6.77 -20.58
C ILE A 298 -15.22 7.92 -19.86
N LEU A 299 -14.90 7.69 -18.59
CA LEU A 299 -14.17 8.64 -17.77
C LEU A 299 -12.80 8.09 -17.45
N ARG A 300 -11.76 8.89 -17.68
CA ARG A 300 -10.37 8.52 -17.41
C ARG A 300 -9.66 9.64 -16.67
N SER A 301 -8.88 9.29 -15.68
CA SER A 301 -8.02 10.19 -14.92
C SER A 301 -6.74 10.51 -15.69
N TRP A 302 -6.06 11.60 -15.31
CA TRP A 302 -4.75 11.95 -15.87
C TRP A 302 -3.73 10.80 -15.76
N ILE A 303 -3.76 10.08 -14.64
CA ILE A 303 -2.89 8.92 -14.38
C ILE A 303 -3.15 7.80 -15.40
N GLU A 304 -4.40 7.57 -15.79
CA GLU A 304 -4.71 6.55 -16.80
C GLU A 304 -4.19 6.97 -18.18
N PHE A 305 -4.18 8.27 -18.52
CA PHE A 305 -3.58 8.78 -19.77
C PHE A 305 -2.06 8.62 -19.82
N THR A 306 -1.35 8.91 -18.72
CA THR A 306 0.11 8.74 -18.67
C THR A 306 0.49 7.26 -18.75
N GLN A 307 -0.30 6.38 -18.12
CA GLN A 307 -0.12 4.92 -18.18
C GLN A 307 -0.29 4.38 -19.61
N ILE A 308 -1.40 4.72 -20.29
CA ILE A 308 -1.62 4.21 -21.66
C ILE A 308 -0.58 4.77 -22.63
N ARG A 309 -0.20 6.05 -22.50
CA ARG A 309 0.86 6.65 -23.33
C ARG A 309 2.16 5.86 -23.22
N SER A 310 2.60 5.54 -22.01
CA SER A 310 3.85 4.81 -21.78
C SER A 310 3.81 3.40 -22.39
N VAL A 311 2.67 2.72 -22.32
CA VAL A 311 2.48 1.41 -22.96
C VAL A 311 2.61 1.52 -24.49
N ILE A 312 1.97 2.53 -25.10
CA ILE A 312 2.02 2.76 -26.55
C ILE A 312 3.41 3.22 -27.01
N GLU A 313 4.09 4.06 -26.23
CA GLU A 313 5.44 4.54 -26.52
C GLU A 313 6.45 3.39 -26.58
N LYS A 314 6.39 2.46 -25.62
CA LYS A 314 7.20 1.24 -25.63
C LYS A 314 6.92 0.38 -26.87
N TYR A 315 5.65 0.19 -27.20
CA TYR A 315 5.24 -0.57 -28.38
C TYR A 315 5.74 0.05 -29.69
N GLN A 316 5.70 1.39 -29.81
CA GLN A 316 6.20 2.11 -30.97
C GLN A 316 7.73 2.03 -31.08
N ILE A 317 8.46 2.16 -29.97
CA ILE A 317 9.94 2.04 -29.94
C ILE A 317 10.39 0.64 -30.39
N GLU A 318 9.74 -0.41 -29.91
CA GLU A 318 10.08 -1.80 -30.25
C GLU A 318 9.85 -2.12 -31.74
N ARG A 319 9.01 -1.34 -32.43
CA ARG A 319 8.68 -1.51 -33.84
C ARG A 319 9.25 -0.44 -34.78
N GLY A 320 10.02 0.51 -34.23
CA GLY A 320 10.56 1.64 -34.99
C GLY A 320 9.49 2.56 -35.58
N GLY A 321 8.34 2.69 -34.92
CA GLY A 321 7.25 3.55 -35.36
C GLY A 321 7.35 4.99 -34.84
N GLU A 322 6.31 5.78 -35.10
CA GLU A 322 6.32 7.22 -34.83
C GLU A 322 6.43 7.56 -33.34
N LEU A 323 7.06 8.72 -33.06
CA LEU A 323 7.21 9.24 -31.71
C LEU A 323 5.84 9.58 -31.12
N VAL A 324 5.50 8.98 -29.98
CA VAL A 324 4.23 9.26 -29.30
C VAL A 324 4.24 10.68 -28.72
N PRO A 325 3.24 11.54 -29.01
CA PRO A 325 3.18 12.91 -28.53
C PRO A 325 3.39 13.00 -27.02
N VAL A 326 4.23 13.95 -26.60
CA VAL A 326 4.53 14.17 -25.17
C VAL A 326 3.33 14.81 -24.50
N LEU A 327 2.97 14.37 -23.29
CA LEU A 327 1.88 14.97 -22.51
C LEU A 327 2.25 16.33 -21.84
N GLY A 328 3.30 17.00 -22.36
CA GLY A 328 3.75 18.36 -22.01
C GLY A 328 4.44 18.53 -20.65
N LYS A 329 4.70 19.78 -20.24
CA LYS A 329 5.29 20.18 -18.93
C LYS A 329 4.44 19.76 -17.71
N ALA A 330 3.23 19.23 -17.94
CA ALA A 330 2.31 18.75 -16.91
C ALA A 330 2.62 17.31 -16.42
N GLU A 331 3.55 16.59 -17.04
CA GLU A 331 4.05 15.29 -16.55
C GLU A 331 4.72 15.39 -15.16
N LEU A 332 5.21 16.58 -14.78
CA LEU A 332 5.92 16.83 -13.52
C LEU A 332 5.03 17.41 -12.40
N SER A 333 3.77 17.75 -12.70
CA SER A 333 2.87 18.38 -11.73
C SER A 333 1.98 17.32 -11.04
N ALA A 334 2.24 17.10 -9.75
CA ALA A 334 1.49 16.17 -8.89
C ALA A 334 0.12 16.70 -8.40
N ARG A 335 -0.34 17.85 -8.90
CA ARG A 335 -1.55 18.54 -8.40
C ARG A 335 -2.76 18.29 -9.32
N ASP A 336 -3.62 17.35 -8.95
CA ASP A 336 -4.83 16.95 -9.68
C ASP A 336 -6.12 17.69 -9.24
N ASP A 337 -6.00 18.61 -8.29
CA ASP A 337 -7.10 19.31 -7.60
C ASP A 337 -7.42 20.70 -8.18
N ARG A 338 -6.59 21.21 -9.08
CA ARG A 338 -6.73 22.54 -9.69
C ARG A 338 -7.34 22.47 -11.10
N GLU A 339 -8.40 23.26 -11.31
CA GLU A 339 -9.09 23.35 -12.60
C GLU A 339 -8.18 23.84 -13.73
N SER A 340 -7.30 24.81 -13.43
CA SER A 340 -6.33 25.33 -14.39
C SER A 340 -5.38 24.26 -14.91
N VAL A 341 -5.04 23.27 -14.07
CA VAL A 341 -4.21 22.12 -14.47
C VAL A 341 -5.02 21.16 -15.35
N ALA A 342 -6.29 20.93 -15.02
CA ALA A 342 -7.18 20.11 -15.83
C ALA A 342 -7.40 20.69 -17.24
N ILE A 343 -7.58 22.02 -17.33
CA ILE A 343 -7.68 22.76 -18.59
C ILE A 343 -6.39 22.64 -19.41
N ALA A 344 -5.22 22.86 -18.80
CA ALA A 344 -3.93 22.77 -19.48
C ALA A 344 -3.66 21.37 -20.07
N ARG A 345 -4.09 20.32 -19.37
CA ARG A 345 -3.95 18.92 -19.80
C ARG A 345 -4.88 18.53 -20.95
N LYS A 346 -5.98 19.27 -21.20
CA LYS A 346 -6.94 18.96 -22.28
C LYS A 346 -6.27 18.97 -23.66
N SER A 347 -5.35 19.92 -23.90
CA SER A 347 -4.58 19.99 -25.16
C SER A 347 -3.70 18.76 -25.35
N ALA A 348 -2.96 18.36 -24.32
CA ALA A 348 -2.09 17.19 -24.36
C ALA A 348 -2.88 15.89 -24.58
N ILE A 349 -4.05 15.75 -23.95
CA ILE A 349 -4.94 14.60 -24.17
C ILE A 349 -5.46 14.60 -25.60
N PHE A 350 -5.86 15.75 -26.12
CA PHE A 350 -6.33 15.88 -27.49
C PHE A 350 -5.27 15.42 -28.49
N ASP A 351 -4.03 15.89 -28.36
CA ASP A 351 -2.91 15.52 -29.24
C ASP A 351 -2.63 14.00 -29.19
N PHE A 352 -2.63 13.41 -27.98
CA PHE A 352 -2.46 11.97 -27.80
C PHE A 352 -3.58 11.16 -28.47
N LEU A 353 -4.84 11.58 -28.31
CA LEU A 353 -5.97 10.87 -28.92
C LEU A 353 -5.99 11.03 -30.45
N GLN A 354 -5.57 12.18 -31.00
CA GLN A 354 -5.43 12.33 -32.45
C GLN A 354 -4.39 11.38 -33.02
N PHE A 355 -3.21 11.30 -32.39
CA PHE A 355 -2.18 10.33 -32.75
C PHE A 355 -2.71 8.89 -32.71
N ALA A 356 -3.38 8.52 -31.61
CA ALA A 356 -3.92 7.16 -31.45
C ALA A 356 -5.05 6.84 -32.45
N ASN A 357 -5.80 7.84 -32.95
CA ASN A 357 -6.79 7.63 -34.01
C ASN A 357 -6.14 7.47 -35.40
N ALA A 358 -5.06 8.21 -35.68
CA ALA A 358 -4.35 8.18 -36.96
C ALA A 358 -3.58 6.86 -37.14
N GLU A 359 -2.95 6.37 -36.08
CA GLU A 359 -2.13 5.17 -36.11
C GLU A 359 -2.96 3.89 -35.91
N ALA A 360 -3.31 3.21 -37.00
CA ALA A 360 -4.16 2.02 -36.96
C ALA A 360 -3.62 0.91 -36.03
N GLN A 361 -2.30 0.74 -35.94
CA GLN A 361 -1.67 -0.24 -35.04
C GLN A 361 -1.80 0.14 -33.56
N VAL A 362 -1.84 1.43 -33.26
CA VAL A 362 -2.06 1.96 -31.90
C VAL A 362 -3.54 1.86 -31.55
N ARG A 363 -4.42 2.26 -32.46
CA ARG A 363 -5.88 2.19 -32.30
C ARG A 363 -6.35 0.79 -31.96
N ASP A 364 -5.82 -0.20 -32.68
CA ASP A 364 -6.22 -1.61 -32.56
C ASP A 364 -5.44 -2.36 -31.46
N HIS A 365 -4.49 -1.69 -30.80
CA HIS A 365 -3.69 -2.30 -29.74
C HIS A 365 -4.59 -2.68 -28.54
N PRO A 366 -4.47 -3.87 -27.94
CA PRO A 366 -5.37 -4.29 -26.85
C PRO A 366 -5.35 -3.36 -25.62
N ALA A 367 -4.22 -2.68 -25.36
CA ALA A 367 -4.15 -1.62 -24.36
C ALA A 367 -5.03 -0.41 -24.68
N THR A 368 -5.06 0.02 -25.95
CA THR A 368 -5.93 1.10 -26.40
C THR A 368 -7.38 0.67 -26.34
N ILE A 369 -7.68 -0.56 -26.78
CA ILE A 369 -9.04 -1.11 -26.72
C ILE A 369 -9.54 -1.23 -25.28
N THR A 370 -8.71 -1.73 -24.37
CA THR A 370 -9.05 -1.81 -22.95
C THR A 370 -9.21 -0.44 -22.32
N PHE A 371 -8.35 0.51 -22.69
CA PHE A 371 -8.45 1.90 -22.25
C PHE A 371 -9.78 2.53 -22.69
N LEU A 372 -10.26 2.22 -23.89
CA LEU A 372 -11.47 2.77 -24.49
C LEU A 372 -12.76 2.04 -24.11
N TYR A 373 -12.66 0.81 -23.60
CA TYR A 373 -13.81 -0.04 -23.29
C TYR A 373 -14.15 -0.04 -21.79
N GLU A 374 -15.43 0.12 -21.47
CA GLU A 374 -15.98 -0.06 -20.12
C GLU A 374 -17.03 -1.19 -20.16
N ASP A 375 -16.94 -2.13 -19.21
CA ASP A 375 -17.83 -3.30 -19.17
C ASP A 375 -19.23 -2.90 -18.69
N GLU A 376 -20.20 -2.89 -19.62
CA GLU A 376 -21.61 -2.58 -19.35
C GLU A 376 -22.31 -3.65 -18.46
N ARG A 377 -21.62 -4.69 -17.99
CA ARG A 377 -22.18 -5.68 -17.03
C ARG A 377 -22.28 -5.20 -15.58
N ARG A 378 -22.39 -3.90 -15.33
CA ARG A 378 -22.99 -3.41 -14.09
C ARG A 378 -24.47 -3.13 -14.35
N PRO A 379 -25.41 -3.95 -13.84
CA PRO A 379 -26.81 -3.55 -13.90
C PRO A 379 -26.98 -2.23 -13.14
N PRO A 380 -27.85 -1.31 -13.61
CA PRO A 380 -28.26 -0.18 -12.78
C PRO A 380 -28.81 -0.76 -11.47
N ALA A 381 -28.28 -0.27 -10.34
CA ALA A 381 -28.71 -0.77 -9.04
C ALA A 381 -30.24 -0.58 -8.89
N PRO A 382 -30.99 -1.59 -8.45
CA PRO A 382 -32.40 -1.41 -8.17
C PRO A 382 -32.54 -0.42 -7.00
N VAL A 383 -33.37 0.60 -7.19
CA VAL A 383 -33.77 1.52 -6.12
C VAL A 383 -34.60 0.72 -5.11
N LYS A 384 -34.00 0.36 -3.98
CA LYS A 384 -34.71 -0.16 -2.80
C LYS A 384 -34.26 0.62 -1.57
N SER A 385 -35.19 0.78 -0.63
CA SER A 385 -35.15 1.74 0.47
C SER A 385 -33.97 1.54 1.42
N ASN A 386 -33.19 2.60 1.62
CA ASN A 386 -32.14 2.71 2.65
C ASN A 386 -32.75 2.67 4.06
N SER A 387 -32.90 1.49 4.68
CA SER A 387 -33.26 1.38 6.10
C SER A 387 -32.16 0.71 6.91
N ILE A 388 -31.57 1.47 7.83
CA ILE A 388 -30.68 0.97 8.89
C ILE A 388 -31.56 0.24 9.93
N PRO A 389 -31.11 -0.88 10.53
CA PRO A 389 -31.80 -1.45 11.69
C PRO A 389 -31.97 -0.39 12.80
N ASN A 390 -33.17 -0.27 13.38
CA ASN A 390 -33.50 0.66 14.47
C ASN A 390 -32.78 0.27 15.78
N SER A 391 -31.45 0.40 15.84
CA SER A 391 -30.66 0.30 17.06
C SER A 391 -30.00 1.65 17.36
N SER A 392 -30.01 2.04 18.64
CA SER A 392 -29.29 3.24 19.11
C SER A 392 -27.77 3.14 18.96
N ARG A 393 -27.26 1.91 18.85
CA ARG A 393 -25.83 1.57 18.72
C ARG A 393 -25.54 1.14 17.29
N GLN A 394 -24.56 1.79 16.64
CA GLN A 394 -24.22 1.58 15.23
C GLN A 394 -22.77 1.09 15.03
N GLY A 395 -22.14 0.58 16.09
CA GLY A 395 -20.75 0.09 16.14
C GLY A 395 -19.83 0.97 16.98
N MET A 396 -18.53 0.69 16.96
CA MET A 396 -17.50 1.45 17.67
C MET A 396 -16.46 2.00 16.69
N ILE A 397 -15.81 3.10 17.05
CA ILE A 397 -14.70 3.69 16.30
C ILE A 397 -13.48 3.89 17.21
N LYS A 398 -12.31 3.45 16.73
CA LYS A 398 -11.02 3.68 17.39
C LYS A 398 -10.30 4.86 16.75
N TYR A 399 -9.86 5.81 17.57
CA TYR A 399 -9.19 7.01 17.12
C TYR A 399 -8.07 7.44 18.07
N GLN A 400 -7.20 8.31 17.59
CA GLN A 400 -6.18 9.02 18.37
C GLN A 400 -6.06 10.45 17.85
N MET A 401 -6.18 11.43 18.75
CA MET A 401 -6.14 12.85 18.45
C MET A 401 -4.99 13.49 19.23
N LEU A 402 -4.10 14.18 18.52
CA LEU A 402 -2.93 14.87 19.06
C LEU A 402 -2.95 16.34 18.65
N PHE A 403 -2.48 17.20 19.56
CA PHE A 403 -2.25 18.62 19.30
C PHE A 403 -0.75 18.84 19.16
N GLU A 404 -0.34 19.41 18.04
CA GLU A 404 1.04 19.81 17.82
C GLU A 404 1.14 21.33 17.70
N MET A 405 2.03 21.91 18.49
CA MET A 405 2.36 23.32 18.41
C MET A 405 3.39 23.51 17.27
N GLN A 406 3.02 24.20 16.20
CA GLN A 406 3.90 24.46 15.07
C GLN A 406 4.74 25.73 15.26
N SER A 407 4.21 26.70 16.00
CA SER A 407 4.90 27.94 16.42
C SER A 407 4.25 28.50 17.69
N SER A 408 4.74 29.61 18.25
CA SER A 408 4.28 30.15 19.55
C SER A 408 2.78 30.50 19.63
N GLN A 409 2.05 30.56 18.50
CA GLN A 409 0.60 30.76 18.45
C GLN A 409 -0.13 29.87 17.43
N SER A 410 0.55 28.86 16.88
CA SER A 410 0.01 27.97 15.85
C SER A 410 -0.16 26.55 16.35
N TYR A 411 -1.34 26.00 16.17
CA TYR A 411 -1.69 24.65 16.59
C TYR A 411 -2.22 23.85 15.41
N CYS A 412 -1.75 22.62 15.28
CA CYS A 412 -2.26 21.64 14.32
C CYS A 412 -2.87 20.47 15.08
N VAL A 413 -4.06 20.04 14.66
CA VAL A 413 -4.68 18.82 15.17
C VAL A 413 -4.41 17.69 14.20
N LYS A 414 -3.81 16.62 14.73
CA LYS A 414 -3.62 15.35 14.03
C LYS A 414 -4.62 14.35 14.58
N LEU A 415 -5.58 13.93 13.75
CA LEU A 415 -6.55 12.91 14.11
C LEU A 415 -6.32 11.64 13.30
N LEU A 416 -5.79 10.60 13.92
CA LEU A 416 -5.71 9.25 13.38
C LEU A 416 -7.03 8.51 13.64
N VAL A 417 -7.73 8.14 12.58
CA VAL A 417 -8.85 7.20 12.63
C VAL A 417 -8.32 5.82 12.25
N LYS A 418 -8.26 4.90 13.23
CA LYS A 418 -7.65 3.58 13.07
C LYS A 418 -8.61 2.62 12.38
N ASN A 419 -9.70 2.26 13.07
CA ASN A 419 -10.64 1.28 12.55
C ASN A 419 -12.02 1.40 13.23
N CYS A 420 -13.05 0.84 12.61
CA CYS A 420 -14.35 0.63 13.27
C CYS A 420 -14.54 -0.85 13.63
N PHE A 421 -15.47 -1.10 14.55
CA PHE A 421 -15.86 -2.43 14.99
C PHE A 421 -17.37 -2.57 15.00
N ASP A 422 -17.85 -3.78 14.71
CA ASP A 422 -19.25 -4.19 14.83
C ASP A 422 -20.23 -3.27 14.08
N LEU A 423 -19.85 -2.80 12.89
CA LEU A 423 -20.76 -2.02 12.06
C LEU A 423 -21.96 -2.88 11.61
N PRO A 424 -23.18 -2.31 11.56
CA PRO A 424 -24.39 -3.03 11.23
C PRO A 424 -24.35 -3.56 9.78
N SER A 425 -25.05 -4.68 9.56
CA SER A 425 -25.30 -5.14 8.20
C SER A 425 -26.23 -4.19 7.47
N ILE A 426 -25.90 -3.89 6.21
CA ILE A 426 -26.74 -3.10 5.31
C ILE A 426 -27.20 -4.05 4.20
N GLU A 427 -28.52 -4.22 4.07
CA GLU A 427 -29.11 -5.16 3.11
C GLU A 427 -28.56 -6.61 3.25
N GLY A 428 -28.28 -7.03 4.48
CA GLY A 428 -27.76 -8.38 4.78
C GLY A 428 -26.29 -8.59 4.41
N ARG A 429 -25.53 -7.53 4.13
CA ARG A 429 -24.09 -7.57 3.82
C ARG A 429 -23.30 -6.63 4.70
N ALA A 430 -21.98 -6.86 4.75
CA ALA A 430 -21.04 -5.92 5.36
C ALA A 430 -21.10 -4.55 4.64
N PRO A 431 -21.08 -3.44 5.39
CA PRO A 431 -21.19 -2.10 4.82
C PRO A 431 -19.94 -1.75 4.01
N GLU A 432 -20.12 -0.95 2.94
CA GLU A 432 -19.02 -0.33 2.21
C GLU A 432 -18.70 1.02 2.86
N SER A 433 -18.00 0.98 3.97
CA SER A 433 -17.97 2.10 4.91
C SER A 433 -16.78 3.04 4.70
N TYR A 434 -16.99 4.34 4.87
CA TYR A 434 -15.94 5.37 4.87
C TYR A 434 -16.20 6.43 5.94
N VAL A 435 -15.14 7.09 6.40
CA VAL A 435 -15.19 8.11 7.45
C VAL A 435 -15.12 9.49 6.82
N LYS A 436 -15.93 10.42 7.31
CA LYS A 436 -15.79 11.87 7.05
C LYS A 436 -15.51 12.58 8.36
N VAL A 437 -14.53 13.48 8.34
CA VAL A 437 -14.16 14.31 9.47
C VAL A 437 -14.48 15.77 9.15
N TYR A 438 -15.10 16.46 10.10
CA TYR A 438 -15.45 17.87 10.02
C TYR A 438 -15.07 18.60 11.30
N ILE A 439 -14.74 19.88 11.21
CA ILE A 439 -14.79 20.76 12.38
C ILE A 439 -16.15 21.46 12.39
N ARG A 440 -16.86 21.33 13.51
CA ARG A 440 -18.17 21.89 13.76
C ARG A 440 -18.07 23.11 14.67
N ASP A 441 -18.85 24.14 14.38
CA ASP A 441 -19.06 25.26 15.31
C ASP A 441 -20.01 24.89 16.46
N GLU A 442 -20.23 25.81 17.39
CA GLU A 442 -21.11 25.61 18.56
C GLU A 442 -22.57 25.34 18.18
N SER A 443 -23.00 25.83 17.03
CA SER A 443 -24.34 25.59 16.47
C SER A 443 -24.45 24.27 15.71
N GLY A 444 -23.36 23.49 15.64
CA GLY A 444 -23.30 22.21 14.94
C GLY A 444 -23.16 22.34 13.42
N ASN A 445 -22.88 23.52 12.88
CA ASN A 445 -22.65 23.72 11.45
C ASN A 445 -21.22 23.38 11.06
N ASN A 446 -21.05 22.91 9.83
CA ASN A 446 -19.73 22.60 9.28
C ASN A 446 -18.95 23.89 9.00
N ILE A 447 -17.71 23.97 9.47
CA ILE A 447 -16.78 24.99 9.02
C ILE A 447 -16.36 24.66 7.59
N LYS A 448 -16.50 25.65 6.69
CA LYS A 448 -16.14 25.51 5.28
C LYS A 448 -14.70 25.01 5.15
N ASN A 449 -14.45 24.13 4.18
CA ASN A 449 -13.14 23.57 3.85
C ASN A 449 -12.48 22.67 4.91
N THR A 450 -13.18 22.30 5.99
CA THR A 450 -12.66 21.35 7.01
C THR A 450 -13.06 19.89 6.76
N LYS A 451 -13.74 19.60 5.64
CA LYS A 451 -14.19 18.25 5.33
C LYS A 451 -13.04 17.40 4.76
N GLN A 452 -12.71 16.31 5.43
CA GLN A 452 -11.79 15.29 4.91
C GLN A 452 -12.47 13.91 4.99
N LYS A 453 -12.07 12.93 4.16
CA LYS A 453 -12.66 11.58 4.18
C LYS A 453 -11.68 10.43 3.91
N THR A 454 -11.98 9.23 4.41
CA THR A 454 -11.30 7.97 4.02
C THR A 454 -11.93 7.40 2.75
N THR A 455 -11.40 6.28 2.27
CA THR A 455 -12.11 5.43 1.32
C THR A 455 -13.02 4.44 1.99
N THR A 456 -13.70 3.73 1.09
CA THR A 456 -14.73 2.77 1.33
C THR A 456 -14.10 1.39 1.48
N GLU A 457 -14.45 0.69 2.56
CA GLU A 457 -14.01 -0.68 2.83
C GLU A 457 -15.22 -1.56 3.12
N TYR A 458 -15.31 -2.71 2.45
CA TYR A 458 -16.33 -3.73 2.69
C TYR A 458 -15.96 -4.58 3.90
N SER A 459 -16.43 -4.20 5.09
CA SER A 459 -16.15 -4.93 6.33
C SER A 459 -17.10 -4.49 7.45
N HIS A 460 -17.41 -5.41 8.36
CA HIS A 460 -18.02 -5.05 9.66
C HIS A 460 -17.00 -4.40 10.61
N ASN A 461 -15.71 -4.62 10.35
CA ASN A 461 -14.59 -4.10 11.13
C ASN A 461 -13.56 -3.42 10.20
N PRO A 462 -13.94 -2.33 9.50
CA PRO A 462 -13.08 -1.67 8.52
C PRO A 462 -11.87 -1.01 9.19
N VAL A 463 -10.69 -1.14 8.58
CA VAL A 463 -9.42 -0.56 9.03
C VAL A 463 -9.01 0.57 8.08
N PHE A 464 -9.14 1.80 8.57
CA PHE A 464 -8.86 3.01 7.80
C PHE A 464 -7.41 3.48 7.93
N ASN A 465 -6.83 3.40 9.13
CA ASN A 465 -5.48 3.87 9.49
C ASN A 465 -5.11 5.23 8.85
N LYS A 466 -6.05 6.18 8.85
CA LYS A 466 -5.90 7.48 8.17
C LYS A 466 -5.72 8.62 9.17
N VAL A 467 -4.72 9.45 8.92
CA VAL A 467 -4.49 10.69 9.68
C VAL A 467 -5.13 11.87 8.95
N PHE A 468 -5.89 12.66 9.69
CA PHE A 468 -6.46 13.93 9.27
C PHE A 468 -5.70 15.07 9.93
N TYR A 469 -5.29 16.06 9.13
CA TYR A 469 -4.54 17.22 9.60
C TYR A 469 -5.41 18.46 9.50
N TYR A 470 -5.53 19.19 10.59
CA TYR A 470 -6.24 20.45 10.64
C TYR A 470 -5.33 21.52 11.20
N ASP A 471 -4.94 22.46 10.36
CA ASP A 471 -4.34 23.70 10.82
C ASP A 471 -5.44 24.55 11.50
N LEU A 472 -5.17 24.97 12.73
CA LEU A 472 -6.12 25.74 13.54
C LEU A 472 -5.83 27.25 13.45
N GLU A 473 -4.75 27.69 12.80
CA GLU A 473 -4.44 29.12 12.62
C GLU A 473 -5.61 29.89 11.99
N ASP A 474 -6.24 29.28 10.97
CA ASP A 474 -7.36 29.86 10.22
C ASP A 474 -8.73 29.64 10.90
N ILE A 475 -8.75 29.09 12.12
CA ILE A 475 -9.99 28.69 12.82
C ILE A 475 -10.15 29.52 14.11
N PRO A 476 -10.90 30.64 14.05
CA PRO A 476 -11.17 31.47 15.23
C PRO A 476 -11.83 30.65 16.34
N SER A 477 -11.43 30.89 17.59
CA SER A 477 -11.98 30.23 18.78
C SER A 477 -12.05 28.69 18.67
N PHE A 478 -11.01 28.04 18.11
CA PHE A 478 -11.04 26.59 17.89
C PHE A 478 -11.28 25.76 19.16
N MET A 479 -10.90 26.28 20.33
CA MET A 479 -11.12 25.63 21.62
C MET A 479 -12.61 25.43 21.94
N GLU A 480 -13.51 26.23 21.37
CA GLU A 480 -14.96 26.11 21.57
C GLU A 480 -15.61 25.12 20.57
N LYS A 481 -14.82 24.63 19.62
CA LYS A 481 -15.28 23.81 18.50
C LYS A 481 -15.15 22.32 18.78
N LYS A 482 -15.82 21.52 17.96
CA LYS A 482 -15.79 20.05 18.04
C LYS A 482 -15.36 19.46 16.71
N ILE A 483 -14.61 18.37 16.74
CA ILE A 483 -14.32 17.57 15.56
C ILE A 483 -15.33 16.41 15.50
N GLU A 484 -16.08 16.35 14.40
CA GLU A 484 -17.04 15.28 14.12
C GLU A 484 -16.37 14.21 13.30
N ILE A 485 -16.39 12.97 13.78
CA ILE A 485 -16.00 11.79 13.02
C ILE A 485 -17.28 11.05 12.68
N SER A 486 -17.63 10.98 11.40
CA SER A 486 -18.86 10.35 10.93
C SER A 486 -18.55 9.20 9.99
N VAL A 487 -19.16 8.04 10.20
CA VAL A 487 -19.03 6.85 9.37
C VAL A 487 -20.22 6.78 8.42
N TRP A 488 -19.96 6.53 7.15
CA TRP A 488 -20.94 6.56 6.07
C TRP A 488 -20.87 5.27 5.26
N ASN A 489 -22.01 4.81 4.78
CA ASN A 489 -22.08 3.75 3.79
C ASN A 489 -22.03 4.35 2.38
N TYR A 490 -21.24 3.74 1.50
CA TYR A 490 -21.25 4.03 0.08
C TYR A 490 -22.22 3.09 -0.64
N SER A 491 -23.09 3.66 -1.49
CA SER A 491 -24.18 2.91 -2.14
C SER A 491 -24.16 2.98 -3.67
N GLY A 492 -22.99 3.22 -4.27
CA GLY A 492 -22.84 3.18 -5.74
C GLY A 492 -23.63 4.27 -6.50
N ILE A 493 -23.99 3.98 -7.75
CA ILE A 493 -24.41 4.95 -8.77
C ILE A 493 -25.87 5.43 -8.62
N SER A 494 -26.69 4.83 -7.74
CA SER A 494 -28.14 5.12 -7.69
C SER A 494 -28.74 5.39 -6.30
N ALA A 495 -27.98 5.21 -5.21
CA ALA A 495 -28.49 5.45 -3.86
C ALA A 495 -27.65 6.53 -3.18
N SER A 496 -28.30 7.46 -2.48
CA SER A 496 -27.63 8.49 -1.71
C SER A 496 -26.82 7.85 -0.57
N ASN A 497 -25.51 8.11 -0.55
CA ASN A 497 -24.66 7.72 0.57
C ASN A 497 -25.30 8.20 1.88
N PHE A 498 -25.44 7.32 2.86
CA PHE A 498 -26.07 7.63 4.13
C PHE A 498 -25.10 7.41 5.30
N MET A 499 -25.34 8.11 6.40
CA MET A 499 -24.50 8.05 7.60
C MET A 499 -24.93 6.87 8.45
N ILE A 500 -23.96 6.02 8.81
CA ILE A 500 -24.14 4.89 9.73
C ILE A 500 -24.18 5.41 11.17
N GLY A 501 -23.22 6.28 11.52
CA GLY A 501 -23.20 6.93 12.83
C GLY A 501 -22.07 7.94 12.96
N ARG A 502 -22.02 8.66 14.08
CA ARG A 502 -21.01 9.70 14.32
C ARG A 502 -20.60 9.80 15.78
N VAL A 503 -19.44 10.43 16.00
CA VAL A 503 -18.93 10.86 17.31
C VAL A 503 -18.44 12.30 17.21
N LEU A 504 -18.55 13.04 18.32
CA LEU A 504 -18.09 14.41 18.45
C LEU A 504 -17.03 14.49 19.55
N LEU A 505 -15.86 15.02 19.21
CA LEU A 505 -14.76 15.21 20.15
C LEU A 505 -14.52 16.70 20.39
N PRO A 506 -14.25 17.14 21.63
CA PRO A 506 -13.87 18.52 21.91
C PRO A 506 -12.47 18.83 21.37
N LEU A 507 -12.30 19.99 20.73
CA LEU A 507 -11.00 20.47 20.25
C LEU A 507 -10.20 21.19 21.36
N LYS A 508 -10.15 20.60 22.56
CA LYS A 508 -9.47 21.18 23.73
C LYS A 508 -8.27 20.36 24.22
N GLU A 509 -8.30 19.05 24.01
CA GLU A 509 -7.31 18.13 24.59
C GLU A 509 -7.04 16.94 23.68
N ALA A 510 -5.81 16.44 23.72
CA ALA A 510 -5.44 15.20 23.07
C ALA A 510 -6.22 14.04 23.70
N SER A 511 -6.70 13.10 22.88
CA SER A 511 -7.45 11.96 23.37
C SER A 511 -7.27 10.75 22.46
N GLU A 512 -7.31 9.55 23.03
CA GLU A 512 -7.24 8.29 22.31
C GLU A 512 -8.22 7.31 22.95
N GLY A 513 -8.88 6.49 22.13
CA GLY A 513 -9.75 5.47 22.67
C GLY A 513 -10.75 4.90 21.66
N TYR A 514 -11.75 4.23 22.22
CA TYR A 514 -12.87 3.63 21.50
C TYR A 514 -14.13 4.40 21.86
N LEU A 515 -14.88 4.85 20.86
CA LEU A 515 -16.15 5.54 21.06
C LEU A 515 -17.28 4.84 20.32
N GLU A 516 -18.46 4.91 20.89
CA GLU A 516 -19.67 4.36 20.33
C GLU A 516 -20.21 5.28 19.23
N LEU A 517 -20.49 4.71 18.06
CA LEU A 517 -21.12 5.44 16.94
C LEU A 517 -22.60 5.63 17.25
N LEU A 518 -22.97 6.89 17.49
CA LEU A 518 -24.35 7.28 17.71
C LEU A 518 -25.08 7.40 16.35
N SER A 519 -26.34 7.00 16.33
CA SER A 519 -27.20 7.17 15.16
C SER A 519 -27.28 8.65 14.73
N PRO A 520 -27.40 8.94 13.42
CA PRO A 520 -27.44 10.30 12.85
C PRO A 520 -28.27 11.35 13.58
#